data_AF-A0A2V6PG90-F1
#
_entry.id   AF-A0A2V6PG90-F1
#
_cell.length_a   1.000
_cell.length_b   1.000
_cell.length_c   1.000
_cell.angle_alpha   90.00
_cell.angle_beta   90.00
_cell.angle_gamma   90.00
#
_symmetry.space_group_name_H-M   'P 1'
#
loop_
_entity.id
_entity.type
_entity.pdbx_description
1 polymer ?
#
loop_
_entity_poly.entity_id
_entity_poly.type
_entity_poly.pdbx_seq_one_letter_code
_entity_poly.pdbx_strand_id
1 'polypeptide(L)'
;PGVMADRSKNIQIATADRQAVFKNECANCHSVPALGKKGEMLYLAVCANCHDSEHRASMVPNLRALNHPTDREQWKNWVTHGKTGTLMPAFAKAEGGPLSDEQINSLVDYLAEHIPSRPAAVPSVPSARLPASQ
;
A
#
# COMPACT_ATOMS: atom_id res chain seq x y z
N PRO A 1 31.27 -0.61 7.39
CA PRO A 1 29.90 -0.09 7.20
C PRO A 1 29.23 -0.83 6.03
N GLY A 2 28.26 -1.69 6.32
CA GLY A 2 27.63 -2.57 5.34
C GLY A 2 26.15 -2.24 5.14
N VAL A 3 25.64 -2.54 3.95
CA VAL A 3 24.26 -2.28 3.47
C VAL A 3 23.17 -2.67 4.47
N MET A 4 23.41 -3.71 5.30
CA MET A 4 22.48 -4.17 6.34
C MET A 4 22.34 -3.19 7.52
N ALA A 5 23.40 -2.47 7.89
CA ALA A 5 23.36 -1.46 8.95
C ALA A 5 22.56 -0.22 8.51
N ASP A 6 22.66 0.14 7.23
CA ASP A 6 21.94 1.27 6.64
C ASP A 6 20.43 0.97 6.55
N ARG A 7 20.04 -0.27 6.22
CA ARG A 7 18.63 -0.69 6.21
C ARG A 7 17.97 -0.59 7.58
N SER A 8 18.61 -1.11 8.63
CA SER A 8 18.06 -1.07 9.98
C SER A 8 17.90 0.36 10.50
N LYS A 9 18.87 1.24 10.21
CA LYS A 9 18.79 2.67 10.54
C LYS A 9 17.64 3.37 9.81
N ASN A 10 17.47 3.10 8.52
CA ASN A 10 16.38 3.68 7.72
C ASN A 10 15.01 3.25 8.25
N ILE A 11 14.87 1.98 8.68
CA ILE A 11 13.65 1.48 9.32
C ILE A 11 13.40 2.18 10.66
N GLN A 12 14.43 2.41 11.48
CA GLN A 12 14.28 3.12 12.76
C GLN A 12 13.78 4.55 12.56
N ILE A 13 14.33 5.27 11.57
CA ILE A 13 13.89 6.62 11.22
C ILE A 13 12.41 6.61 10.81
N ALA A 14 12.02 5.70 9.90
CA ALA A 14 10.64 5.60 9.44
C ALA A 14 9.66 5.14 10.54
N THR A 15 10.13 4.35 11.51
CA THR A 15 9.34 3.95 12.68
C THR A 15 9.09 5.12 13.61
N ALA A 16 10.11 5.96 13.83
CA ALA A 16 10.01 7.12 14.72
C ALA A 16 9.15 8.24 14.11
N ASP A 17 9.27 8.47 12.81
CA ASP A 17 8.46 9.41 12.05
C ASP A 17 8.09 8.80 10.70
N ARG A 18 6.84 8.31 10.58
CA ARG A 18 6.34 7.74 9.32
C ARG A 18 6.42 8.74 8.16
N GLN A 19 6.35 10.04 8.44
CA GLN A 19 6.45 11.09 7.40
C GLN A 19 7.89 11.37 6.97
N ALA A 20 8.91 10.82 7.65
CA ALA A 20 10.32 11.04 7.32
C ALA A 20 10.67 10.62 5.90
N VAL A 21 9.97 9.62 5.34
CA VAL A 21 10.19 9.15 3.97
C VAL A 21 9.94 10.23 2.91
N PHE A 22 9.16 11.27 3.22
CA PHE A 22 8.87 12.38 2.31
C PHE A 22 9.77 13.60 2.50
N LYS A 23 10.80 13.51 3.36
CA LYS A 23 11.68 14.62 3.71
C LYS A 23 13.10 14.37 3.19
N ASN A 24 13.83 15.45 2.94
CA ASN A 24 15.24 15.43 2.53
C ASN A 24 15.49 14.50 1.31
N GLU A 25 16.66 13.86 1.25
CA GLU A 25 17.04 12.92 0.19
C GLU A 25 16.07 11.72 0.03
N CYS A 26 15.31 11.36 1.06
CA CYS A 26 14.32 10.28 0.98
C CYS A 26 13.18 10.63 0.01
N ALA A 27 12.84 11.92 -0.10
CA ALA A 27 11.79 12.41 -0.98
C ALA A 27 12.07 12.09 -2.46
N ASN A 28 13.34 12.05 -2.86
CA ASN A 28 13.76 11.82 -4.25
C ASN A 28 13.22 10.49 -4.81
N CYS A 29 13.04 9.49 -3.95
CA CYS A 29 12.48 8.19 -4.35
C CYS A 29 11.04 8.00 -3.87
N HIS A 30 10.66 8.57 -2.73
CA HIS A 30 9.36 8.28 -2.10
C HIS A 30 8.24 9.26 -2.45
N SER A 31 8.53 10.46 -2.96
CA SER A 31 7.50 11.47 -3.29
C SER A 31 7.71 12.16 -4.63
N VAL A 32 8.94 12.47 -5.02
CA VAL A 32 9.23 13.14 -6.30
C VAL A 32 8.66 12.36 -7.50
N PRO A 33 8.74 11.02 -7.57
CA PRO A 33 8.16 10.28 -8.68
C PRO A 33 6.65 10.39 -8.82
N ALA A 34 5.92 10.85 -7.79
CA ALA A 34 4.47 11.05 -7.84
C ALA A 34 4.03 12.40 -8.42
N LEU A 35 4.96 13.33 -8.64
CA LEU A 35 4.62 14.69 -9.09
C LEU A 35 3.87 14.64 -10.43
N GLY A 36 2.68 15.26 -10.44
CA GLY A 36 1.81 15.33 -11.62
C GLY A 36 1.15 14.00 -12.03
N LYS A 37 1.45 12.88 -11.36
CA LYS A 37 0.85 11.58 -11.68
C LYS A 37 -0.52 11.41 -11.02
N LYS A 38 -1.35 10.57 -11.64
CA LYS A 38 -2.72 10.23 -11.26
C LYS A 38 -2.97 8.73 -11.49
N GLY A 39 -4.02 8.18 -10.88
CA GLY A 39 -4.49 6.80 -11.06
C GLY A 39 -3.39 5.76 -10.94
N GLU A 40 -3.32 4.83 -11.90
CA GLU A 40 -2.32 3.77 -11.96
C GLU A 40 -0.88 4.29 -11.92
N MET A 41 -0.57 5.34 -12.69
CA MET A 41 0.79 5.90 -12.74
C MET A 41 1.23 6.43 -11.36
N LEU A 42 0.28 6.95 -10.58
CA LEU A 42 0.53 7.36 -9.21
C LEU A 42 0.70 6.16 -8.28
N TYR A 43 -0.14 5.13 -8.42
CA TYR A 43 -0.01 3.88 -7.67
C TYR A 43 1.36 3.22 -7.88
N LEU A 44 1.80 3.10 -9.13
CA LEU A 44 3.10 2.53 -9.47
C LEU A 44 4.27 3.36 -8.90
N ALA A 45 4.12 4.68 -8.84
CA ALA A 45 5.17 5.57 -8.36
C ALA A 45 5.42 5.47 -6.85
N VAL A 46 4.38 5.29 -6.04
CA VAL A 46 4.52 5.41 -4.57
C VAL A 46 3.88 4.30 -3.74
N CYS A 47 3.01 3.46 -4.31
CA CYS A 47 2.33 2.39 -3.60
C CYS A 47 2.94 1.01 -3.92
N ALA A 48 3.18 0.75 -5.20
CA ALA A 48 3.66 -0.55 -5.70
C ALA A 48 5.02 -0.95 -5.11
N ASN A 49 5.90 0.03 -4.85
CA ASN A 49 7.23 -0.20 -4.26
C ASN A 49 7.18 -0.92 -2.91
N CYS A 50 6.06 -0.81 -2.17
CA CYS A 50 5.84 -1.53 -0.93
C CYS A 50 4.84 -2.68 -1.12
N HIS A 51 3.70 -2.43 -1.76
CA HIS A 51 2.60 -3.39 -1.80
C HIS A 51 2.78 -4.50 -2.85
N ASP A 52 3.46 -4.20 -3.96
CA ASP A 52 3.66 -5.12 -5.10
C ASP A 52 5.12 -5.56 -5.26
N SER A 53 5.99 -5.19 -4.32
CA SER A 53 7.39 -5.63 -4.30
C SER A 53 7.51 -7.17 -4.22
N GLU A 54 8.38 -7.75 -5.04
CA GLU A 54 8.71 -9.18 -5.02
C GLU A 54 9.18 -9.63 -3.63
N HIS A 55 10.03 -8.83 -2.99
CA HIS A 55 10.51 -9.06 -1.61
C HIS A 55 9.76 -8.20 -0.59
N ARG A 56 8.42 -8.16 -0.67
CA ARG A 56 7.57 -7.40 0.25
C ARG A 56 7.78 -7.87 1.70
N ALA A 57 7.97 -6.91 2.61
CA ALA A 57 8.04 -7.19 4.04
C ALA A 57 6.71 -7.75 4.57
N SER A 58 6.75 -8.71 5.50
CA SER A 58 5.55 -9.38 6.05
C SER A 58 4.52 -8.43 6.65
N MET A 59 4.95 -7.28 7.17
CA MET A 59 4.09 -6.24 7.72
C MET A 59 3.34 -5.41 6.67
N VAL A 60 3.74 -5.48 5.39
CA VAL A 60 3.07 -4.76 4.31
C VAL A 60 2.04 -5.68 3.66
N PRO A 61 0.74 -5.32 3.69
CA PRO A 61 -0.31 -6.19 3.17
C PRO A 61 -0.23 -6.27 1.63
N ASN A 62 -0.58 -7.44 1.10
CA ASN A 62 -0.91 -7.60 -0.30
C ASN A 62 -2.32 -7.04 -0.53
N LEU A 63 -2.42 -5.90 -1.20
CA LEU A 63 -3.71 -5.25 -1.43
C LEU A 63 -4.66 -6.13 -2.26
N ARG A 64 -4.13 -7.00 -3.13
CA ARG A 64 -4.94 -7.91 -3.96
C ARG A 64 -5.44 -9.16 -3.23
N ALA A 65 -5.01 -9.38 -1.99
CA ALA A 65 -5.36 -10.55 -1.19
C ALA A 65 -5.81 -10.16 0.24
N LEU A 66 -6.51 -9.03 0.35
CA LEU A 66 -7.06 -8.59 1.64
C LEU A 66 -8.15 -9.57 2.12
N ASN A 67 -8.19 -9.78 3.43
CA ASN A 67 -9.13 -10.68 4.10
C ASN A 67 -10.40 -9.98 4.60
N HIS A 68 -10.59 -8.71 4.21
CA HIS A 68 -11.72 -7.88 4.58
C HIS A 68 -12.18 -7.10 3.35
N PRO A 69 -13.46 -6.72 3.28
CA PRO A 69 -13.93 -5.88 2.20
C PRO A 69 -13.28 -4.50 2.27
N THR A 70 -13.09 -3.90 1.09
CA THR A 70 -12.62 -2.52 0.95
C THR A 70 -13.60 -1.71 0.14
N ASP A 71 -13.81 -0.46 0.55
CA ASP A 71 -14.58 0.52 -0.20
C ASP A 71 -13.77 1.80 -0.47
N ARG A 72 -14.35 2.68 -1.28
CA ARG A 72 -13.72 3.93 -1.69
C ARG A 72 -13.37 4.86 -0.51
N GLU A 73 -14.23 4.92 0.50
CA GLU A 73 -14.00 5.79 1.66
C GLU A 73 -12.88 5.26 2.54
N GLN A 74 -12.80 3.94 2.72
CA GLN A 74 -11.71 3.27 3.42
C GLN A 74 -10.38 3.51 2.71
N TRP A 75 -10.34 3.36 1.38
CA TRP A 75 -9.15 3.70 0.59
C TRP A 75 -8.75 5.16 0.77
N LYS A 76 -9.72 6.08 0.70
CA LYS A 76 -9.46 7.50 0.89
C LYS A 76 -8.89 7.79 2.27
N ASN A 77 -9.46 7.18 3.31
CA ASN A 77 -8.98 7.34 4.69
C ASN A 77 -7.53 6.87 4.83
N TRP A 78 -7.20 5.66 4.35
CA TRP A 78 -5.83 5.15 4.46
C TRP A 78 -4.82 5.91 3.61
N VAL A 79 -5.17 6.31 2.38
CA VAL A 79 -4.27 7.10 1.53
C VAL A 79 -4.04 8.48 2.17
N THR A 80 -5.10 9.13 2.64
CA THR A 80 -5.00 10.49 3.22
C THR A 80 -4.18 10.49 4.50
N HIS A 81 -4.54 9.64 5.45
CA HIS A 81 -4.04 9.68 6.83
C HIS A 81 -2.91 8.67 7.11
N GLY A 82 -2.64 7.78 6.16
CA GLY A 82 -1.80 6.61 6.41
C GLY A 82 -2.46 5.67 7.39
N LYS A 83 -1.63 4.91 8.12
CA LYS A 83 -2.12 4.03 9.19
C LYS A 83 -1.25 4.16 10.43
N THR A 84 -1.81 4.80 11.46
CA THR A 84 -1.15 4.98 12.76
C THR A 84 -0.76 3.63 13.37
N GLY A 85 0.42 3.60 14.00
CA GLY A 85 1.02 2.37 14.52
C GLY A 85 1.67 1.49 13.44
N THR A 86 1.77 1.97 12.19
CA THR A 86 2.47 1.29 11.10
C THR A 86 3.42 2.25 10.38
N LEU A 87 4.21 1.71 9.46
CA LEU A 87 5.10 2.47 8.58
C LEU A 87 4.38 3.14 7.40
N MET A 88 3.07 2.93 7.23
CA MET A 88 2.32 3.55 6.13
C MET A 88 2.11 5.05 6.41
N PRO A 89 2.74 5.94 5.63
CA PRO A 89 2.68 7.37 5.88
C PRO A 89 1.35 7.97 5.43
N ALA A 90 1.04 9.17 5.92
CA ALA A 90 -0.06 9.98 5.42
C ALA A 90 0.38 10.63 4.10
N PHE A 91 -0.35 10.40 3.01
CA PHE A 91 0.03 10.96 1.70
C PHE A 91 -0.55 12.34 1.44
N ALA A 92 -1.52 12.80 2.22
CA ALA A 92 -2.10 14.13 2.06
C ALA A 92 -1.11 15.23 2.40
N LYS A 93 -1.05 16.26 1.53
CA LYS A 93 -0.27 17.49 1.79
C LYS A 93 -0.60 18.13 3.12
N ALA A 94 -1.87 18.10 3.54
CA ALA A 94 -2.31 18.63 4.83
C ALA A 94 -1.66 17.92 6.04
N GLU A 95 -1.13 16.71 5.86
CA GLU A 95 -0.47 15.91 6.91
C GLU A 95 1.02 15.69 6.64
N GLY A 96 1.61 16.51 5.75
CA GLY A 96 3.04 16.43 5.41
C GLY A 96 3.38 15.36 4.37
N GLY A 97 2.37 14.80 3.68
CA GLY A 97 2.55 13.94 2.51
C GLY A 97 2.67 14.73 1.20
N PRO A 98 2.94 14.06 0.07
CA PRO A 98 3.22 14.76 -1.19
C PRO A 98 2.00 15.01 -2.08
N LEU A 99 0.86 14.37 -1.81
CA LEU A 99 -0.27 14.31 -2.75
C LEU A 99 -1.31 15.41 -2.49
N SER A 100 -1.79 16.03 -3.56
CA SER A 100 -2.98 16.88 -3.50
C SER A 100 -4.26 16.06 -3.38
N ASP A 101 -5.35 16.69 -2.97
CA ASP A 101 -6.68 16.03 -2.88
C ASP A 101 -7.11 15.43 -4.22
N GLU A 102 -6.79 16.10 -5.34
CA GLU A 102 -7.07 15.60 -6.68
C GLU A 102 -6.30 14.30 -6.98
N GLN A 103 -5.01 14.26 -6.62
CA GLN A 103 -4.19 13.05 -6.77
C GLN A 103 -4.69 11.91 -5.88
N ILE A 104 -5.09 12.23 -4.63
CA ILE A 104 -5.68 11.25 -3.71
C ILE A 104 -6.96 10.68 -4.29
N ASN A 105 -7.91 11.51 -4.73
CA ASN A 105 -9.17 11.04 -5.28
C ASN A 105 -8.93 10.15 -6.50
N SER A 106 -8.03 10.54 -7.40
CA SER A 106 -7.69 9.74 -8.58
C SER A 106 -7.04 8.40 -8.23
N LEU A 107 -6.16 8.36 -7.21
CA LEU A 107 -5.56 7.12 -6.72
C LEU A 107 -6.61 6.21 -6.08
N VAL A 108 -7.51 6.79 -5.30
CA VAL A 108 -8.60 6.07 -4.63
C VAL A 108 -9.57 5.45 -5.63
N ASP A 109 -9.91 6.18 -6.69
CA ASP A 109 -10.77 5.66 -7.77
C ASP A 109 -10.10 4.46 -8.44
N TYR A 110 -8.81 4.56 -8.76
CA TYR A 110 -8.03 3.44 -9.30
C TYR A 110 -8.02 2.23 -8.34
N LEU A 111 -7.76 2.44 -7.05
CA LEU A 111 -7.74 1.37 -6.04
C LEU A 111 -9.11 0.69 -5.93
N ALA A 112 -10.20 1.46 -5.89
CA ALA A 112 -11.55 0.92 -5.78
C ALA A 112 -11.95 0.09 -7.01
N GLU A 113 -11.45 0.42 -8.20
CA GLU A 113 -11.73 -0.28 -9.45
C GLU A 113 -10.83 -1.53 -9.63
N HIS A 114 -9.57 -1.47 -9.22
CA HIS A 114 -8.56 -2.49 -9.58
C HIS A 114 -8.15 -3.42 -8.43
N ILE A 115 -8.53 -3.11 -7.19
CA ILE A 115 -8.29 -3.96 -6.04
C ILE A 115 -9.59 -4.68 -5.66
N PRO A 116 -9.58 -6.02 -5.53
CA PRO A 116 -10.78 -6.77 -5.19
C PRO A 116 -11.37 -6.31 -3.85
N SER A 117 -12.63 -5.90 -3.88
CA SER A 117 -13.39 -5.46 -2.71
C SER A 117 -13.97 -6.61 -1.87
N ARG A 118 -13.74 -7.87 -2.28
CA ARG A 118 -14.15 -9.08 -1.56
C ARG A 118 -12.94 -10.01 -1.39
N PRO A 119 -12.79 -10.70 -0.24
CA PRO A 119 -11.73 -11.69 -0.09
C PRO A 119 -11.77 -12.65 -1.27
N ALA A 120 -10.61 -12.93 -1.87
CA ALA A 120 -10.50 -13.95 -2.91
C ALA A 120 -11.19 -15.21 -2.37
N ALA A 121 -12.28 -15.62 -3.02
CA ALA A 121 -13.00 -16.82 -2.61
C ALA A 121 -11.99 -17.95 -2.59
N VAL A 122 -11.80 -18.58 -1.43
CA VAL A 122 -11.06 -19.85 -1.36
C VAL A 122 -11.70 -20.78 -2.39
N PRO A 123 -10.94 -21.34 -3.35
CA PRO A 123 -11.52 -22.30 -4.27
C PRO A 123 -12.05 -23.46 -3.43
N SER A 124 -13.38 -23.59 -3.36
CA SER A 124 -14.04 -24.70 -2.73
C SER A 124 -13.68 -25.95 -3.52
N VAL A 125 -12.76 -26.76 -2.98
CA VAL A 125 -12.44 -28.07 -3.55
C VAL A 125 -13.75 -28.84 -3.63
N PRO A 126 -14.20 -29.30 -4.82
CA PRO A 126 -15.40 -30.11 -4.91
C PRO A 126 -15.14 -31.41 -4.16
N SER A 127 -15.89 -31.64 -3.09
CA SER A 127 -15.81 -32.88 -2.30
C SER A 127 -16.15 -34.04 -3.23
N ALA A 128 -15.13 -34.80 -3.62
CA ALA A 128 -15.27 -36.00 -4.41
C ALA A 128 -16.23 -36.95 -3.70
N ARG A 129 -17.37 -37.20 -4.33
CA ARG A 129 -18.36 -38.17 -3.90
C ARG A 129 -17.76 -39.55 -4.13
N LEU A 130 -17.39 -40.26 -3.06
CA LEU A 130 -17.08 -41.70 -3.18
C LEU A 130 -18.35 -42.44 -3.63
N PRO A 131 -18.29 -43.32 -4.63
CA PRO A 131 -19.38 -44.22 -4.92
C PRO A 131 -19.46 -45.30 -3.84
N ALA A 132 -20.65 -45.50 -3.29
CA ALA A 132 -20.98 -46.70 -2.52
C ALA A 132 -21.15 -47.86 -3.51
N SER A 133 -20.38 -48.93 -3.31
CA SER A 133 -20.63 -50.22 -3.95
C SER A 133 -20.91 -51.27 -2.89
N GLN A 134 -21.92 -52.05 -3.23
CA GLN A 134 -22.63 -53.09 -2.49
C GLN A 134 -21.75 -54.30 -2.19
#